data_AF-A0A022RIG4-F1
#
_entry.id   AF-A0A022RIG4-F1
#
_cell.length_a   1.000
_cell.length_b   1.000
_cell.length_c   1.000
_cell.angle_alpha   90.00
_cell.angle_beta   90.00
_cell.angle_gamma   90.00
#
_symmetry.space_group_name_H-M   'P 1'
#
loop_
_entity.id
_entity.type
_entity.pdbx_description
1 polymer ?
#
loop_
_entity_poly.entity_id
_entity_poly.type
_entity_poly.pdbx_seq_one_letter_code
_entity_poly.pdbx_strand_id
1 'polypeptide(L)'
;SELKMLDSLHRVTRLKLKGIVSEFPSASQFPPNLSHLNVLLRSTSAYNTDPTWELEKLPKLVYLKLDCDQYPGLTYMRISENGFPMLEVLVLRKMSKVGSVRLGKGAMPMIKRLYLYRCGEHLLTNLPEKLRSVTTVL
;
A
#
# COMPACT_ATOMS: atom_id res chain seq x y z
N SER A 1 -19.75 -6.63 -2.26
CA SER A 1 -18.62 -5.90 -1.67
C SER A 1 -19.09 -4.55 -1.17
N GLU A 2 -18.58 -4.12 -0.01
CA GLU A 2 -19.06 -2.99 0.82
C GLU A 2 -18.61 -1.60 0.30
N LEU A 3 -17.91 -1.55 -0.84
CA LEU A 3 -17.36 -0.33 -1.46
C LEU A 3 -17.81 -0.21 -2.93
N LYS A 4 -19.11 -0.36 -3.20
CA LYS A 4 -19.64 -0.13 -4.56
C LYS A 4 -19.59 1.37 -4.90
N MET A 5 -19.33 1.68 -6.18
CA MET A 5 -19.46 3.00 -6.81
C MET A 5 -18.38 4.06 -6.53
N LEU A 6 -17.26 3.77 -5.86
CA LEU A 6 -16.19 4.78 -5.74
C LEU A 6 -15.51 5.06 -7.10
N ASP A 7 -15.55 4.10 -8.01
CA ASP A 7 -15.08 4.20 -9.39
C ASP A 7 -15.81 5.28 -10.21
N SER A 8 -17.07 5.57 -9.87
CA SER A 8 -17.86 6.66 -10.48
C SER A 8 -17.43 8.06 -10.02
N LEU A 9 -16.57 8.17 -8.99
CA LEU A 9 -16.18 9.44 -8.39
C LEU A 9 -15.01 10.11 -9.14
N HIS A 10 -15.23 10.50 -10.39
CA HIS A 10 -14.17 11.00 -11.29
C HIS A 10 -13.41 12.25 -10.80
N ARG A 11 -14.01 13.03 -9.89
CA ARG A 11 -13.39 14.23 -9.30
C ARG A 11 -12.57 13.95 -8.04
N VAL A 12 -12.70 12.76 -7.45
CA VAL A 12 -12.00 12.40 -6.23
C VAL A 12 -10.57 12.02 -6.55
N THR A 13 -9.63 12.83 -6.04
CA THR A 13 -8.19 12.61 -6.19
C THR A 13 -7.52 12.22 -4.87
N ARG A 14 -8.21 12.38 -3.74
CA ARG A 14 -7.73 12.05 -2.40
C ARG A 14 -8.79 11.24 -1.68
N LEU A 15 -8.42 10.09 -1.12
CA LEU A 15 -9.34 9.20 -0.44
C LEU A 15 -8.72 8.67 0.85
N LYS A 16 -9.53 8.61 1.91
CA LYS A 16 -9.18 7.91 3.14
C LYS A 16 -10.20 6.80 3.36
N LEU A 17 -9.74 5.56 3.32
CA LEU A 17 -10.54 4.38 3.63
C LEU A 17 -10.24 3.96 5.06
N LYS A 18 -11.27 3.85 5.89
CA LYS A 18 -11.17 3.36 7.27
C LYS A 18 -12.35 2.47 7.54
N GLY A 19 -12.10 1.28 8.07
CA GLY A 19 -13.18 0.33 8.34
C GLY A 19 -12.68 -1.10 8.49
N ILE A 20 -13.64 -2.00 8.51
CA ILE A 20 -13.44 -3.44 8.58
C ILE A 20 -13.97 -4.00 7.27
N VAL A 21 -13.21 -4.87 6.60
CA VAL A 21 -13.62 -5.50 5.35
C VAL A 21 -13.37 -7.01 5.41
N SER A 22 -14.25 -7.79 4.77
CA SER A 22 -14.02 -9.22 4.57
C SER A 22 -12.97 -9.49 3.49
N GLU A 23 -12.94 -8.64 2.47
CA GLU A 23 -12.06 -8.71 1.30
C GLU A 23 -11.57 -7.31 0.93
N PHE A 24 -10.33 -7.21 0.44
CA PHE A 24 -9.80 -5.94 -0.04
C PHE A 24 -10.45 -5.54 -1.38
N PRO A 25 -10.84 -4.26 -1.57
CA PRO A 25 -11.42 -3.80 -2.84
C PRO A 25 -10.43 -3.96 -4.00
N SER A 26 -10.93 -4.39 -5.17
CA SER A 26 -10.12 -4.44 -6.38
C SER A 26 -9.76 -3.03 -6.86
N ALA A 27 -8.68 -2.91 -7.63
CA ALA A 27 -8.23 -1.64 -8.19
C ALA A 27 -9.34 -0.90 -8.98
N SER A 28 -10.19 -1.66 -9.69
CA SER A 28 -11.32 -1.14 -10.46
C SER A 28 -12.41 -0.51 -9.61
N GLN A 29 -12.46 -0.79 -8.31
CA GLN A 29 -13.42 -0.17 -7.39
C GLN A 29 -12.93 1.17 -6.86
N PHE A 30 -11.72 1.64 -7.20
CA PHE A 30 -11.22 2.94 -6.74
C PHE A 30 -11.53 4.05 -7.77
N PRO A 31 -11.61 5.32 -7.32
CA PRO A 31 -11.71 6.45 -8.23
C PRO A 31 -10.54 6.46 -9.25
N PRO A 32 -10.81 6.64 -10.56
CA PRO A 32 -9.79 6.48 -11.61
C PRO A 32 -8.71 7.57 -11.58
N ASN A 33 -8.97 8.70 -10.92
CA ASN A 33 -8.05 9.82 -10.77
C ASN A 33 -7.41 9.91 -9.37
N LEU A 34 -7.46 8.82 -8.62
CA LEU A 34 -6.94 8.79 -7.26
C LEU A 34 -5.41 8.96 -7.26
N SER A 35 -4.96 10.02 -6.60
CA SER A 35 -3.55 10.36 -6.46
C SER A 35 -3.03 10.20 -5.03
N HIS A 36 -3.90 10.33 -4.03
CA HIS A 36 -3.55 10.15 -2.63
C HIS A 36 -4.52 9.19 -1.97
N LEU A 37 -3.98 8.13 -1.39
CA LEU A 37 -4.76 7.14 -0.68
C LEU A 37 -4.21 6.89 0.71
N ASN A 38 -5.09 6.90 1.70
CA ASN A 38 -4.80 6.47 3.05
C ASN A 38 -5.71 5.30 3.42
N VAL A 39 -5.13 4.12 3.61
CA VAL A 39 -5.84 2.88 3.91
C VAL A 39 -5.62 2.54 5.38
N LEU A 40 -6.72 2.53 6.12
CA LEU A 40 -6.84 2.06 7.50
C LEU A 40 -7.93 0.98 7.56
N LEU A 41 -7.82 0.01 6.65
CA LEU A 41 -8.73 -1.12 6.58
C LEU A 41 -8.18 -2.27 7.42
N ARG A 42 -9.10 -2.97 8.07
CA ARG A 42 -8.85 -4.14 8.91
C ARG A 42 -9.54 -5.33 8.28
N SER A 43 -8.80 -6.40 8.03
CA SER A 43 -9.38 -7.63 7.50
C SER A 43 -10.01 -8.44 8.63
N THR A 44 -11.20 -8.99 8.41
CA THR A 44 -11.75 -10.07 9.25
C THR A 44 -11.29 -11.45 8.79
N SER A 45 -10.82 -11.59 7.55
CA SER A 45 -10.33 -12.86 7.00
C SER A 45 -8.82 -13.00 7.16
N ALA A 46 -8.38 -14.21 7.52
CA ALA A 46 -6.96 -14.56 7.63
C ALA A 46 -6.29 -14.77 6.26
N TYR A 47 -7.09 -14.97 5.21
CA TYR A 47 -6.66 -15.30 3.85
C TYR A 47 -6.72 -14.11 2.89
N ASN A 48 -6.80 -12.88 3.42
CA ASN A 48 -7.00 -11.71 2.57
C ASN A 48 -5.81 -11.48 1.64
N THR A 49 -6.12 -11.11 0.40
CA THR A 49 -5.15 -10.75 -0.64
C THR A 49 -4.28 -9.60 -0.15
N ASP A 50 -2.98 -9.66 -0.45
CA ASP A 50 -2.04 -8.58 -0.15
C ASP A 50 -2.60 -7.26 -0.74
N PRO A 51 -2.93 -6.24 0.09
CA PRO A 51 -3.50 -5.00 -0.41
C PRO A 51 -2.58 -4.31 -1.43
N THR A 52 -1.26 -4.56 -1.39
CA THR A 52 -0.35 -3.96 -2.38
C THR A 52 -0.65 -4.40 -3.80
N TRP A 53 -1.19 -5.61 -4.00
CA TRP A 53 -1.48 -6.17 -5.32
C TRP A 53 -2.55 -5.38 -6.09
N GLU A 54 -3.58 -4.91 -5.40
CA GLU A 54 -4.61 -4.09 -6.03
C GLU A 54 -4.20 -2.62 -6.09
N LEU A 55 -3.47 -2.14 -5.09
CA LEU A 55 -3.07 -0.74 -5.02
C LEU A 55 -1.99 -0.38 -6.05
N GLU A 56 -1.10 -1.31 -6.40
CA GLU A 56 -0.04 -1.06 -7.39
C GLU A 56 -0.56 -0.80 -8.80
N LYS A 57 -1.79 -1.24 -9.09
CA LYS A 57 -2.48 -1.05 -10.37
C LYS A 57 -3.09 0.35 -10.53
N LEU A 58 -3.11 1.16 -9.47
CA LEU A 58 -3.68 2.52 -9.52
C LEU A 58 -2.72 3.46 -10.27
N PRO A 59 -3.05 3.88 -11.50
CA PRO A 59 -2.08 4.44 -12.43
C PRO A 59 -1.59 5.83 -12.05
N LYS A 60 -2.39 6.59 -11.28
CA LYS A 60 -2.13 7.98 -10.90
C LYS A 60 -1.73 8.14 -9.43
N LEU A 61 -1.52 7.02 -8.72
CA LEU A 61 -1.28 7.06 -7.28
C LEU A 61 0.14 7.58 -6.99
N VAL A 62 0.21 8.75 -6.36
CA VAL A 62 1.44 9.46 -5.99
C VAL A 62 1.79 9.28 -4.51
N TYR A 63 0.76 9.22 -3.66
CA TYR A 63 0.90 9.06 -2.22
C TYR A 63 0.07 7.87 -1.74
N LEU A 64 0.72 6.98 -0.99
CA LEU A 64 0.06 5.86 -0.33
C LEU A 64 0.46 5.80 1.13
N LYS A 65 -0.55 5.75 2.01
CA LYS A 65 -0.38 5.40 3.42
C LYS A 65 -1.12 4.11 3.72
N LEU A 66 -0.41 3.15 4.28
CA LEU A 66 -0.92 1.85 4.73
C LEU A 66 -0.76 1.76 6.25
N ASP A 67 -1.88 1.71 6.97
CA ASP A 67 -1.92 1.41 8.41
C ASP A 67 -2.46 -0.02 8.59
N CYS A 68 -1.55 -0.97 8.86
CA CYS A 68 -1.85 -2.39 8.78
C CYS A 68 -1.49 -3.11 10.09
N ASP A 69 -2.16 -2.77 11.19
CA ASP A 69 -2.11 -3.60 12.40
C ASP A 69 -2.80 -4.97 12.22
N GLN A 70 -3.63 -5.15 11.19
CA GLN A 70 -4.66 -6.21 11.15
C GLN A 70 -4.79 -6.96 9.82
N TYR A 71 -3.67 -7.19 9.12
CA TYR A 71 -3.58 -8.24 8.10
C TYR A 71 -2.80 -9.42 8.69
N PRO A 72 -3.46 -10.33 9.43
CA PRO A 72 -2.78 -11.37 10.20
C PRO A 72 -1.90 -12.30 9.35
N GLY A 73 -2.18 -12.43 8.04
CA GLY A 73 -1.40 -13.23 7.10
C GLY A 73 -0.31 -12.48 6.32
N LEU A 74 -0.21 -11.15 6.42
CA LEU A 74 0.76 -10.38 5.62
C LEU A 74 2.14 -10.41 6.30
N THR A 75 3.04 -11.24 5.76
CA THR A 75 4.41 -11.42 6.27
C THR A 75 5.48 -10.80 5.38
N TYR A 76 5.15 -10.47 4.14
CA TYR A 76 6.00 -9.72 3.21
C TYR A 76 5.12 -8.91 2.27
N MET A 77 5.67 -7.83 1.70
CA MET A 77 5.01 -7.07 0.63
C MET A 77 5.66 -7.43 -0.69
N ARG A 78 4.85 -7.72 -1.71
CA ARG A 78 5.33 -7.91 -3.08
C ARG A 78 4.82 -6.78 -3.97
N ILE A 79 5.74 -6.19 -4.72
CA ILE A 79 5.43 -5.22 -5.77
C ILE A 79 5.86 -5.82 -7.10
N SER A 80 4.94 -5.87 -8.05
CA SER A 80 5.18 -6.47 -9.36
C SER A 80 6.14 -5.62 -10.22
N GLU A 81 6.56 -6.19 -11.36
CA GLU A 81 7.32 -5.44 -12.35
C GLU A 81 6.53 -4.22 -12.82
N ASN A 82 7.19 -3.05 -12.82
CA ASN A 82 6.58 -1.76 -13.11
C ASN A 82 5.38 -1.37 -12.21
N GLY A 83 5.16 -2.08 -11.10
CA GLY A 83 4.13 -1.75 -10.12
C GLY A 83 4.36 -0.36 -9.50
N PHE A 84 3.28 0.35 -9.19
CA PHE A 84 3.31 1.72 -8.66
C PHE A 84 4.09 2.71 -9.56
N PRO A 85 3.66 2.94 -10.80
CA PRO A 85 4.43 3.74 -11.78
C PRO A 85 4.64 5.21 -11.36
N MET A 86 3.72 5.78 -10.58
CA MET A 86 3.77 7.20 -10.18
C MET A 86 3.99 7.43 -8.68
N LEU A 87 4.22 6.36 -7.88
CA LEU A 87 4.28 6.50 -6.43
C LEU A 87 5.57 7.19 -5.98
N GLU A 88 5.42 8.35 -5.35
CA GLU A 88 6.54 9.14 -4.82
C GLU A 88 6.71 8.98 -3.31
N VAL A 89 5.60 8.80 -2.58
CA VAL A 89 5.61 8.71 -1.12
C VAL A 89 4.86 7.47 -0.66
N LEU A 90 5.56 6.62 0.06
CA LEU A 90 5.01 5.45 0.74
C LEU A 90 5.13 5.64 2.25
N VAL A 91 4.01 5.54 2.96
CA VAL A 91 3.97 5.54 4.43
C VAL A 91 3.48 4.19 4.90
N LEU A 92 4.35 3.44 5.57
CA LEU A 92 3.99 2.17 6.23
C LEU A 92 3.88 2.42 7.72
N ARG A 93 2.73 2.05 8.27
CA ARG A 93 2.42 2.24 9.67
C ARG A 93 2.00 0.93 10.29
N LYS A 94 2.65 0.62 11.42
CA LYS A 94 2.38 -0.56 12.25
C LYS A 94 2.52 -1.90 11.51
N MET A 95 3.55 -2.00 10.68
CA MET A 95 3.90 -3.24 9.96
C MET A 95 4.77 -4.15 10.83
N SER A 96 4.26 -4.63 11.96
CA SER A 96 5.05 -5.42 12.92
C SER A 96 5.37 -6.84 12.43
N LYS A 97 4.48 -7.44 11.63
CA LYS A 97 4.61 -8.81 11.11
C LYS A 97 5.25 -8.90 9.72
N VAL A 98 5.34 -7.77 9.00
CA VAL A 98 5.93 -7.73 7.67
C VAL A 98 7.45 -7.72 7.81
N GLY A 99 8.10 -8.79 7.39
CA GLY A 99 9.54 -8.96 7.53
C GLY A 99 10.34 -8.48 6.32
N SER A 100 9.73 -8.28 5.15
CA SER A 100 10.46 -7.88 3.94
C SER A 100 9.59 -7.21 2.89
N VAL A 101 10.22 -6.46 1.98
CA VAL A 101 9.60 -5.93 0.76
C VAL A 101 10.35 -6.49 -0.45
N ARG A 102 9.62 -7.02 -1.43
CA ARG A 102 10.18 -7.56 -2.67
C ARG A 102 9.74 -6.68 -3.84
N LEU A 103 10.70 -6.16 -4.58
CA LEU A 103 10.46 -5.31 -5.74
C LEU A 103 10.70 -6.09 -7.03
N GLY A 104 9.73 -6.08 -7.93
CA GLY A 104 9.92 -6.46 -9.32
C GLY A 104 10.83 -5.46 -10.04
N LYS A 105 11.30 -5.85 -11.23
CA LYS A 105 12.08 -4.97 -12.11
C LYS A 105 11.29 -3.68 -12.38
N GLY A 106 11.96 -2.53 -12.30
CA GLY A 106 11.31 -1.24 -12.57
C GLY A 106 10.23 -0.80 -11.57
N ALA A 107 9.96 -1.56 -10.49
CA ALA A 107 8.93 -1.20 -9.52
C ALA A 107 9.21 0.14 -8.83
N MET A 108 8.16 0.93 -8.59
CA MET A 108 8.20 2.26 -7.98
C MET A 108 9.27 3.19 -8.56
N PRO A 109 9.30 3.44 -9.88
CA PRO A 109 10.39 4.19 -10.51
C PRO A 109 10.52 5.62 -9.95
N MET A 110 9.43 6.19 -9.44
CA MET A 110 9.35 7.57 -8.95
C MET A 110 9.48 7.72 -7.42
N ILE A 111 9.81 6.65 -6.68
CA ILE A 111 9.83 6.71 -5.21
C ILE A 111 10.87 7.72 -4.71
N LYS A 112 10.44 8.64 -3.84
CA LYS A 112 11.28 9.68 -3.23
C LYS A 112 11.37 9.53 -1.72
N ARG A 113 10.33 8.98 -1.07
CA ARG A 113 10.24 8.90 0.39
C ARG A 113 9.52 7.63 0.83
N LEU A 114 10.14 6.89 1.74
CA LEU A 114 9.53 5.82 2.52
C LEU A 114 9.51 6.24 3.98
N TYR A 115 8.33 6.34 4.59
CA TYR A 115 8.18 6.58 6.01
C TYR A 115 7.73 5.31 6.73
N LEU A 116 8.45 4.94 7.78
CA LEU A 116 8.13 3.80 8.62
C LEU A 116 7.74 4.28 10.01
N TYR A 117 6.52 3.99 10.43
CA TYR A 117 6.02 4.38 11.75
C TYR A 117 5.62 3.16 12.56
N ARG A 118 6.31 2.90 13.68
CA ARG A 118 6.08 1.72 14.54
C ARG A 118 6.11 0.39 13.76
N CYS A 119 7.04 0.23 12.84
CA CYS A 119 7.23 -1.01 12.07
C CYS A 119 8.21 -1.96 12.79
N GLY A 120 8.16 -3.26 12.44
CA GLY A 120 9.07 -4.25 13.01
C GLY A 120 10.51 -4.08 12.53
N GLU A 121 11.48 -4.43 13.38
CA GLU A 121 12.92 -4.32 13.06
C GLU A 121 13.32 -5.18 11.85
N HIS A 122 12.70 -6.34 11.68
CA HIS A 122 12.92 -7.21 10.53
C HIS A 122 12.65 -6.52 9.19
N LEU A 123 11.63 -5.63 9.12
CA LEU A 123 11.37 -4.87 7.91
C LEU A 123 12.54 -3.95 7.57
N LEU A 124 13.07 -3.25 8.59
CA LEU A 124 14.17 -2.29 8.44
C LEU A 124 15.44 -2.95 7.92
N THR A 125 15.76 -4.14 8.46
CA THR A 125 16.95 -4.87 8.07
C THR A 125 16.84 -5.48 6.67
N ASN A 126 15.63 -5.86 6.23
CA ASN A 126 15.38 -6.51 4.94
C ASN A 126 14.78 -5.58 3.86
N LEU A 127 14.93 -4.26 3.99
CA LEU A 127 14.56 -3.35 2.90
C LEU A 127 15.48 -3.52 1.69
N PRO A 128 14.93 -3.59 0.47
CA PRO A 128 15.67 -3.38 -0.77
C PRO A 128 16.45 -2.08 -0.74
N GLU A 129 17.65 -2.06 -1.31
CA GLU A 129 18.56 -0.90 -1.31
C GLU A 129 17.87 0.40 -1.78
N LYS A 130 17.10 0.30 -2.86
CA LYS A 130 16.30 1.40 -3.41
C LYS A 130 15.36 2.05 -2.38
N LEU A 131 14.74 1.26 -1.52
CA LEU A 131 13.86 1.79 -0.48
C LEU A 131 14.66 2.29 0.73
N ARG A 132 15.74 1.59 1.07
CA ARG A 132 16.64 1.97 2.17
C ARG A 132 17.19 3.39 1.99
N SER A 133 17.59 3.78 0.78
CA SER A 133 18.14 5.11 0.48
C SER A 133 17.15 6.27 0.67
N VAL A 134 15.85 5.99 0.64
CA VAL A 134 14.77 6.98 0.78
C VAL A 134 13.97 6.80 2.07
N THR A 135 14.44 5.95 2.99
CA THR A 135 13.71 5.62 4.23
C THR A 135 13.93 6.66 5.32
N THR A 136 12.87 7.00 6.03
CA THR A 136 12.89 7.73 7.29
C THR A 136 12.05 6.94 8.31
N VAL A 137 12.65 6.61 9.45
CA VAL A 137 11.96 5.96 10.57
C VAL A 137 11.42 7.04 11.52
N LEU A 138 10.15 6.90 11.91
CA LEU A 138 9.38 7.86 12.71
C LEU A 138 8.70 7.21 13.93
#